data_AF-N1UHR9-F1
#
_entry.id   AF-N1UHR9-F1
#
_cell.length_a   1.000
_cell.length_b   1.000
_cell.length_c   1.000
_cell.angle_alpha   90.00
_cell.angle_beta   90.00
_cell.angle_gamma   90.00
#
_symmetry.space_group_name_H-M   'P 1'
#
loop_
_entity.id
_entity.type
_entity.pdbx_description
1 polymer ?
#
loop_
_entity_poly.entity_id
_entity_poly.type
_entity_poly.pdbx_seq_one_letter_code
_entity_poly.pdbx_strand_id
1 'polypeptide(L)'
;MIGIGGIAMGNLASMLQKSGYEVSGSDAGVYPPMSDKLKEWGIPYFEGFRAENLKGQDLIIVGNAISRGNPEVEEMLNLGMDYISMPAAIGKFFLKGKK
;
A
#
# COMPACT_ATOMS: atom_id res chain seq x y z
N MET A 1 -2.25 0.65 -1.56
CA MET A 1 -1.26 -0.33 -1.02
C MET A 1 -1.99 -1.57 -0.54
N ILE A 2 -1.56 -2.76 -0.97
CA ILE A 2 -2.20 -4.03 -0.55
C ILE A 2 -1.43 -4.59 0.65
N GLY A 3 -2.10 -4.70 1.80
CA GLY A 3 -1.50 -5.11 3.08
C GLY A 3 -0.99 -3.94 3.93
N ILE A 4 -1.73 -2.84 4.00
CA ILE A 4 -1.31 -1.59 4.68
C ILE A 4 -1.21 -1.72 6.21
N GLY A 5 -1.89 -2.70 6.81
CA GLY A 5 -1.90 -2.94 8.25
C GLY A 5 -0.58 -3.49 8.80
N GLY A 6 0.30 -4.02 7.93
CA GLY A 6 1.64 -4.44 8.34
C GLY A 6 2.52 -3.26 8.77
N ILE A 7 3.33 -3.45 9.83
CA ILE A 7 4.19 -2.39 10.41
C ILE A 7 5.04 -1.69 9.34
N ALA A 8 5.72 -2.46 8.50
CA ALA A 8 6.58 -1.91 7.45
C ALA A 8 5.78 -1.17 6.36
N MET A 9 4.61 -1.69 6.00
CA MET A 9 3.73 -1.10 4.99
C MET A 9 3.11 0.21 5.48
N GLY A 10 2.61 0.25 6.72
CA GLY A 10 2.07 1.47 7.32
C GLY A 10 3.13 2.56 7.48
N ASN A 11 4.35 2.21 7.89
CA ASN A 11 5.46 3.18 7.93
C ASN A 11 5.82 3.71 6.55
N LEU A 12 5.88 2.85 5.53
CA LEU A 12 6.09 3.28 4.15
C LEU A 12 4.95 4.21 3.68
N ALA A 13 3.70 3.89 4.01
CA ALA A 13 2.54 4.73 3.71
C ALA A 13 2.70 6.13 4.32
N SER A 14 3.09 6.22 5.60
CA SER A 14 3.39 7.49 6.27
C SER A 14 4.48 8.30 5.55
N MET A 15 5.56 7.63 5.15
CA MET A 15 6.67 8.28 4.47
C MET A 15 6.25 8.83 3.10
N LEU A 16 5.48 8.06 2.33
CA LEU A 16 4.95 8.48 1.03
C LEU A 16 3.98 9.65 1.19
N GLN A 17 3.06 9.59 2.15
CA GLN A 17 2.13 10.68 2.45
C GLN A 17 2.88 11.97 2.82
N LYS A 18 3.91 11.89 3.67
CA LYS A 18 4.77 13.02 4.04
C LYS A 18 5.61 13.56 2.88
N SER A 19 5.84 12.74 1.85
CA SER A 19 6.55 13.15 0.63
C SER A 19 5.62 13.79 -0.41
N GLY A 20 4.32 13.96 -0.09
CA GLY A 20 3.34 14.63 -0.94
C GLY A 20 2.55 13.69 -1.86
N TYR A 21 2.68 12.37 -1.71
CA TYR A 21 1.85 11.41 -2.46
C TYR A 21 0.51 11.19 -1.76
N GLU A 22 -0.54 10.96 -2.55
CA GLU A 22 -1.81 10.46 -2.03
C GLU A 22 -1.69 8.95 -1.80
N VAL A 23 -1.89 8.53 -0.56
CA VAL A 23 -1.74 7.11 -0.19
C VAL A 23 -3.06 6.58 0.34
N SER A 24 -3.46 5.43 -0.17
CA SER A 24 -4.55 4.63 0.37
C SER A 24 -4.12 3.17 0.49
N GLY A 25 -4.87 2.35 1.21
CA GLY A 25 -4.60 0.92 1.21
C GLY A 25 -5.72 0.03 1.71
N SER A 26 -5.43 -1.25 1.74
CA SER A 26 -6.35 -2.32 2.13
C SER A 26 -5.61 -3.34 2.99
N ASP A 27 -6.31 -3.98 3.92
CA ASP A 27 -5.80 -5.14 4.65
C ASP A 27 -6.96 -6.07 5.03
N ALA A 28 -6.67 -7.34 5.33
CA ALA A 28 -7.65 -8.27 5.88
C ALA A 28 -8.25 -7.75 7.20
N GLY A 29 -7.43 -7.05 7.99
CA GLY A 29 -7.86 -6.32 9.17
C GLY A 29 -6.77 -5.35 9.63
N VAL A 30 -7.18 -4.16 10.07
CA VAL A 30 -6.25 -3.13 10.59
C VAL A 30 -6.58 -2.89 12.06
N TYR A 31 -5.65 -3.25 12.94
CA TYR A 31 -5.84 -3.14 14.39
C TYR A 31 -4.82 -2.18 15.02
N PRO A 32 -5.09 -1.67 16.24
CA PRO A 32 -4.11 -0.90 16.99
C PRO A 32 -2.81 -1.70 17.19
N PRO A 33 -1.63 -1.06 17.08
CA PRO A 33 -1.43 0.38 16.98
C PRO A 33 -1.53 0.95 15.56
N MET A 34 -1.64 0.11 14.52
CA MET A 34 -1.56 0.59 13.14
C MET A 34 -2.80 1.37 12.70
N SER A 35 -4.00 0.94 13.12
CA SER A 35 -5.25 1.67 12.83
C SER A 35 -5.20 3.11 13.35
N ASP A 36 -4.70 3.29 14.56
CA ASP A 36 -4.55 4.61 15.19
C ASP A 36 -3.51 5.45 14.46
N LYS A 37 -2.40 4.83 14.04
CA LYS A 37 -1.34 5.51 13.28
C LYS A 37 -1.78 5.95 11.90
N LEU A 38 -2.47 5.09 11.15
CA LEU A 38 -3.00 5.47 9.84
C LEU A 38 -4.01 6.62 9.97
N LYS A 39 -4.84 6.61 11.02
CA LYS A 39 -5.76 7.71 11.33
C LYS A 39 -5.03 9.00 11.71
N GLU A 40 -3.99 8.92 12.54
CA GLU A 40 -3.12 10.05 12.91
C GLU A 40 -2.44 10.67 11.68
N TRP A 41 -2.03 9.84 10.72
CA TRP A 41 -1.38 10.27 9.48
C TRP A 41 -2.37 10.69 8.38
N GLY A 42 -3.68 10.55 8.60
CA GLY A 42 -4.71 10.89 7.63
C GLY A 42 -4.74 9.97 6.41
N ILE A 43 -4.28 8.72 6.55
CA ILE A 43 -4.18 7.75 5.45
C ILE A 43 -5.45 6.90 5.42
N PRO A 44 -6.31 7.03 4.39
CA PRO A 44 -7.50 6.20 4.26
C PRO A 44 -7.11 4.73 4.02
N TYR A 45 -7.86 3.82 4.64
CA TYR A 45 -7.74 2.39 4.39
C TYR A 45 -9.10 1.70 4.34
N PHE A 46 -9.11 0.56 3.68
CA PHE A 46 -10.26 -0.34 3.56
C PHE A 46 -10.00 -1.63 4.33
N GLU A 47 -11.00 -2.07 5.09
CA GLU A 47 -11.00 -3.43 5.64
C GLU A 47 -11.54 -4.41 4.59
N GLY A 48 -10.79 -5.51 4.43
CA GLY A 48 -11.00 -6.52 3.41
C GLY A 48 -10.42 -6.12 2.04
N PHE A 49 -10.01 -7.13 1.29
CA PHE A 49 -9.52 -6.97 -0.07
C PHE A 49 -10.68 -6.99 -1.06
N ARG A 50 -10.76 -5.99 -1.93
CA ARG A 50 -11.80 -5.85 -2.95
C ARG A 50 -11.22 -5.21 -4.20
N ALA A 51 -11.55 -5.74 -5.37
CA ALA A 51 -11.04 -5.25 -6.65
C ALA A 51 -11.29 -3.74 -6.83
N GLU A 52 -12.42 -3.24 -6.35
CA GLU A 52 -12.83 -1.84 -6.41
C GLU A 52 -11.90 -0.89 -5.64
N ASN A 53 -11.16 -1.40 -4.66
CA ASN A 53 -10.19 -0.61 -3.89
C ASN A 53 -9.04 -0.09 -4.77
N LEU A 54 -8.81 -0.68 -5.96
CA LEU A 54 -7.76 -0.26 -6.89
C LEU A 54 -8.19 0.87 -7.84
N LYS A 55 -9.47 1.26 -7.84
CA LYS A 55 -9.97 2.25 -8.77
C LYS A 55 -9.29 3.61 -8.55
N GLY A 56 -8.77 4.17 -9.65
CA GLY A 56 -8.12 5.49 -9.65
C GLY A 56 -6.73 5.53 -9.01
N GLN A 57 -6.09 4.38 -8.79
CA GLN A 57 -4.72 4.33 -8.30
C GLN A 57 -3.72 4.31 -9.47
N ASP A 58 -2.65 5.09 -9.39
CA ASP A 58 -1.60 5.14 -10.42
C ASP A 58 -0.51 4.07 -10.24
N LEU A 59 -0.25 3.65 -9.00
CA LEU A 59 0.80 2.69 -8.67
C LEU A 59 0.38 1.83 -7.48
N ILE A 60 0.47 0.51 -7.65
CA ILE A 60 0.14 -0.44 -6.59
C ILE A 60 1.42 -0.91 -5.88
N ILE A 61 1.48 -0.74 -4.56
CA ILE A 61 2.54 -1.32 -3.73
C ILE A 61 1.99 -2.57 -3.05
N VAL A 62 2.63 -3.71 -3.33
CA VAL A 62 2.22 -5.02 -2.82
C VAL A 62 3.09 -5.42 -1.63
N GLY A 63 2.44 -5.71 -0.49
CA GLY A 63 3.08 -6.24 0.70
C GLY A 63 3.52 -7.70 0.52
N ASN A 64 4.57 -8.11 1.23
CA ASN A 64 5.13 -9.47 1.10
C ASN A 64 4.17 -10.60 1.52
N ALA A 65 3.19 -10.30 2.38
CA ALA A 65 2.21 -11.28 2.85
C ALA A 65 1.06 -11.51 1.83
N ILE A 66 1.06 -10.80 0.71
CA ILE A 66 0.00 -10.84 -0.29
C ILE A 66 0.44 -11.70 -1.48
N SER A 67 -0.40 -12.67 -1.85
CA SER A 67 -0.17 -13.58 -2.97
C SER A 67 -1.39 -13.65 -3.90
N ARG A 68 -1.29 -14.44 -4.98
CA ARG A 68 -2.39 -14.70 -5.90
C ARG A 68 -3.60 -15.31 -5.19
N GLY A 69 -4.78 -15.04 -5.74
CA GLY A 69 -6.06 -15.32 -5.09
C GLY A 69 -6.57 -14.18 -4.20
N ASN A 70 -5.76 -13.15 -3.94
CA ASN A 70 -6.24 -11.88 -3.44
C ASN A 70 -6.98 -11.13 -4.57
N PRO A 71 -8.23 -10.67 -4.37
CA PRO A 71 -9.01 -10.02 -5.42
C PRO A 71 -8.36 -8.75 -5.97
N GLU A 72 -7.61 -8.01 -5.16
CA GLU A 72 -6.88 -6.84 -5.62
C GLU A 72 -5.65 -7.23 -6.45
N VAL A 73 -4.92 -8.28 -6.06
CA VAL A 73 -3.78 -8.74 -6.87
C VAL A 73 -4.25 -9.25 -8.23
N GLU A 74 -5.33 -10.03 -8.27
CA GLU A 74 -5.87 -10.51 -9.54
C GLU A 74 -6.37 -9.36 -10.41
N GLU A 75 -7.07 -8.39 -9.85
CA GLU A 75 -7.55 -7.22 -10.62
C GLU A 75 -6.40 -6.34 -11.14
N MET A 76 -5.40 -6.07 -10.29
CA MET A 76 -4.19 -5.34 -10.67
C MET A 76 -3.49 -5.99 -11.87
N LEU A 77 -3.38 -7.33 -11.86
CA LEU A 77 -2.78 -8.10 -12.95
C LEU A 77 -3.67 -8.10 -14.20
N ASN A 78 -4.99 -8.26 -14.04
CA ASN A 78 -5.96 -8.26 -15.15
C ASN A 78 -5.98 -6.92 -15.90
N LEU A 79 -5.92 -5.81 -15.17
CA LEU A 79 -5.89 -4.46 -15.72
C LEU A 79 -4.51 -4.02 -16.21
N GLY A 80 -3.46 -4.82 -15.95
CA GLY A 80 -2.08 -4.47 -16.31
C GLY A 80 -1.59 -3.21 -15.60
N MET A 81 -2.01 -2.97 -14.36
CA MET A 81 -1.63 -1.78 -13.60
C MET A 81 -0.16 -1.81 -13.22
N ASP A 82 0.46 -0.63 -13.11
CA ASP A 82 1.81 -0.52 -12.58
C ASP A 82 1.85 -0.96 -11.11
N TYR A 83 2.78 -1.87 -10.80
CA TYR A 83 2.95 -2.35 -9.43
C TYR A 83 4.41 -2.60 -9.08
N ILE A 84 4.73 -2.47 -7.78
CA ILE A 84 6.05 -2.74 -7.22
C ILE A 84 5.93 -3.37 -5.84
N SER A 85 6.99 -4.08 -5.42
CA SER A 85 7.08 -4.58 -4.04
C SER A 85 7.45 -3.47 -3.06
N MET A 86 7.15 -3.68 -1.78
CA MET A 86 7.53 -2.75 -0.70
C MET A 86 9.04 -2.37 -0.71
N PRO A 87 10.00 -3.32 -0.81
CA PRO A 87 11.42 -2.97 -0.90
C PRO A 87 11.77 -2.17 -2.15
N ALA A 88 11.15 -2.49 -3.29
CA ALA A 88 11.36 -1.76 -4.54
C ALA A 88 10.83 -0.32 -4.44
N ALA A 89 9.71 -0.09 -3.75
CA ALA A 89 9.19 1.24 -3.45
C ALA A 89 10.17 2.05 -2.60
N ILE A 90 10.74 1.45 -1.55
CA ILE A 90 11.78 2.11 -0.73
C ILE A 90 12.97 2.53 -1.61
N GLY A 91 13.44 1.62 -2.46
CA GLY A 91 14.51 1.90 -3.42
C GLY A 91 14.18 3.05 -4.37
N LYS A 92 13.00 3.01 -4.97
CA LYS A 92 12.52 3.97 -5.97
C LYS A 92 12.34 5.38 -5.41
N PHE A 93 11.71 5.50 -4.24
CA PHE A 93 11.28 6.80 -3.69
C PHE A 93 12.24 7.41 -2.68
N PHE A 94 13.04 6.59 -1.97
CA PHE A 94 13.84 7.09 -0.83
C PHE A 94 15.35 6.81 -0.92
N LEU A 95 15.80 5.94 -1.82
CA LEU A 95 17.22 5.59 -1.96
C LEU A 95 17.87 6.09 -3.26
N LYS A 96 17.10 6.37 -4.32
CA LYS A 96 17.64 7.00 -5.54
C LYS A 96 18.22 8.38 -5.20
N GLY A 97 19.55 8.48 -5.17
CA GLY A 97 20.30 9.72 -4.90
C GLY A 97 21.29 9.63 -3.73
N LYS A 98 21.27 8.57 -2.93
CA LYS A 98 22.30 8.29 -1.93
C LYS A 98 23.43 7.47 -2.58
N LYS A 99 24.37 8.15 -3.22
CA LYS A 99 25.69 7.62 -3.54
C LYS A 99 26.65 7.89 -2.39
#